data_AF-A0A1Q7VVA3-F1
#
_entry.id   AF-A0A1Q7VVA3-F1
#
_cell.length_a   1.000
_cell.length_b   1.000
_cell.length_c   1.000
_cell.angle_alpha   90.00
_cell.angle_beta   90.00
_cell.angle_gamma   90.00
#
_symmetry.space_group_name_H-M   'P 1'
#
loop_
_entity.id
_entity.type
_entity.pdbx_description
1 polymer ?
#
loop_
_entity_poly.entity_id
_entity_poly.type
_entity_poly.pdbx_seq_one_letter_code
_entity_poly.pdbx_strand_id
1 'polypeptide(L)'
;MNRNNVVEPEAIYEEFSRRRIHMKITPLTRSGQADTPEGADLGITAEEYGDFLVRMFDVWFDDSEPRITIEPFRQHVARILGEEVAHSCFYTRSCHHFFLGISPDGDLFPCGMFQGEPSFRYGNIHELEPQDVAQTVLFGSLETREKKVLEDCSSCAFFDLCYSGCMFHSLKDSKVIEEKDYYCAGYKMYFEHALRRVHGDLIRAVRAAPAS
;
A
#
# COMPACT_ATOMS: atom_id res chain seq x y z
N MET A 1 -1.70 3.99 10.81
CA MET A 1 -2.66 3.24 11.64
C MET A 1 -1.88 2.33 12.54
N ASN A 2 -2.16 2.34 13.83
CA ASN A 2 -1.50 1.53 14.85
C ASN A 2 -2.55 1.03 15.85
N ARG A 3 -2.11 0.30 16.87
CA ARG A 3 -2.95 -0.27 17.93
C ARG A 3 -3.99 0.72 18.50
N ASN A 4 -3.64 1.99 18.61
CA ASN A 4 -4.46 3.01 19.28
C ASN A 4 -5.62 3.53 18.43
N ASN A 5 -5.60 3.35 17.12
CA ASN A 5 -6.60 3.93 16.22
C ASN A 5 -7.15 2.97 15.16
N VAL A 6 -6.63 1.74 15.07
CA VAL A 6 -7.08 0.74 14.10
C VAL A 6 -8.53 0.28 14.32
N VAL A 7 -9.14 0.55 15.48
CA VAL A 7 -10.53 0.15 15.79
C VAL A 7 -11.55 1.27 15.57
N GLU A 8 -11.12 2.48 15.22
CA GLU A 8 -11.95 3.70 15.16
C GLU A 8 -12.05 4.35 13.75
N PRO A 9 -12.21 3.59 12.65
CA PRO A 9 -12.22 4.17 11.30
C PRO A 9 -13.31 5.25 11.10
N GLU A 10 -14.49 5.08 11.66
CA GLU A 10 -15.61 6.02 11.47
C GLU A 10 -15.36 7.36 12.16
N ALA A 11 -14.83 7.34 13.39
CA ALA A 11 -14.49 8.56 14.12
C ALA A 11 -13.35 9.33 13.43
N ILE A 12 -12.35 8.61 12.90
CA ILE A 12 -11.27 9.22 12.11
C ILE A 12 -11.84 9.87 10.83
N TYR A 13 -12.72 9.15 10.12
CA TYR A 13 -13.36 9.68 8.92
C TYR A 13 -14.13 10.98 9.22
N GLU A 14 -14.97 10.96 10.25
CA GLU A 14 -15.79 12.11 10.67
C GLU A 14 -14.90 13.32 10.97
N GLU A 15 -13.85 13.15 11.76
CA GLU A 15 -12.99 14.25 12.18
C GLU A 15 -12.22 14.88 11.01
N PHE A 16 -11.68 14.04 10.12
CA PHE A 16 -10.96 14.53 8.94
C PHE A 16 -11.92 15.16 7.92
N SER A 17 -13.10 14.59 7.72
CA SER A 17 -14.14 15.14 6.84
C SER A 17 -14.64 16.50 7.36
N ARG A 18 -14.90 16.60 8.66
CA ARG A 18 -15.28 17.86 9.33
C ARG A 18 -14.23 18.96 9.14
N ARG A 19 -12.95 18.61 9.19
CA ARG A 19 -11.83 19.53 8.98
C ARG A 19 -11.42 19.73 7.52
N ARG A 20 -11.99 18.95 6.60
CA ARG A 20 -11.60 18.91 5.17
C ARG A 20 -10.11 18.58 4.98
N ILE A 21 -9.62 17.60 5.73
CA ILE A 21 -8.24 17.12 5.64
C ILE A 21 -8.21 15.84 4.81
N HIS A 22 -7.54 15.90 3.66
CA HIS A 22 -7.24 14.73 2.84
C HIS A 22 -6.28 13.82 3.58
N MET A 23 -6.43 12.50 3.41
CA MET A 23 -5.59 11.55 4.13
C MET A 23 -5.06 10.42 3.26
N LYS A 24 -3.94 9.87 3.70
CA LYS A 24 -3.36 8.65 3.20
C LYS A 24 -3.33 7.63 4.34
N ILE A 25 -3.92 6.47 4.11
CA ILE A 25 -3.95 5.39 5.10
C ILE A 25 -2.68 4.56 4.92
N THR A 26 -1.92 4.38 5.99
CA THR A 26 -0.70 3.58 5.99
C THR A 26 -0.60 2.89 7.35
N PRO A 27 -0.39 1.57 7.41
CA PRO A 27 -0.20 0.89 8.68
C PRO A 27 1.15 1.28 9.29
N LEU A 28 1.28 1.16 10.61
CA LEU A 28 2.57 1.29 11.26
C LEU A 28 3.44 0.10 10.85
N THR A 29 4.56 0.40 10.20
CA THR A 29 5.61 -0.58 9.94
C THR A 29 6.48 -0.73 11.18
N ARG A 30 6.84 -1.97 11.56
CA ARG A 30 7.79 -2.25 12.66
C ARG A 30 9.24 -1.89 12.26
N SER A 31 9.53 -0.59 12.21
CA SER A 31 10.84 -0.02 11.89
C SER A 31 11.21 1.10 12.86
N GLY A 32 12.52 1.34 13.02
CA GLY A 32 13.04 2.34 13.97
C GLY A 32 12.55 2.07 15.39
N GLN A 33 12.02 3.09 16.06
CA GLN A 33 11.47 2.98 17.43
C GLN A 33 10.23 2.06 17.52
N ALA A 34 9.56 1.77 16.40
CA ALA A 34 8.46 0.80 16.39
C ALA A 34 8.95 -0.67 16.42
N ASP A 35 10.25 -0.91 16.21
CA ASP A 35 10.88 -2.23 16.31
C ASP A 35 11.64 -2.44 17.64
N THR A 36 11.49 -1.50 18.59
CA THR A 36 12.08 -1.59 19.93
C THR A 36 11.03 -1.97 20.98
N PRO A 37 11.42 -2.32 22.22
CA PRO A 37 10.45 -2.62 23.29
C PRO A 37 9.46 -1.48 23.55
N GLU A 38 9.84 -0.23 23.31
CA GLU A 38 9.00 0.95 23.48
C GLU A 38 7.83 1.03 22.48
N GLY A 39 7.99 0.46 21.27
CA GLY A 39 6.97 0.44 20.24
C GLY A 39 6.27 -0.92 20.06
N ALA A 40 6.62 -1.91 20.90
CA ALA A 40 6.21 -3.30 20.72
C ALA A 40 4.68 -3.51 20.76
N ASP A 41 3.95 -2.66 21.49
CA ASP A 41 2.50 -2.70 21.65
C ASP A 41 1.74 -1.94 20.55
N LEU A 42 2.43 -1.12 19.74
CA LEU A 42 1.80 -0.30 18.69
C LEU A 42 1.49 -1.07 17.41
N GLY A 43 2.16 -2.21 17.18
CA GLY A 43 1.96 -3.03 15.98
C GLY A 43 0.52 -3.55 15.86
N ILE A 44 0.07 -3.76 14.62
CA ILE A 44 -1.26 -4.30 14.29
C ILE A 44 -1.12 -5.56 13.42
N THR A 45 -2.10 -6.45 13.47
CA THR A 45 -2.12 -7.63 12.60
C THR A 45 -2.62 -7.29 11.20
N ALA A 46 -2.43 -8.21 10.26
CA ALA A 46 -2.97 -8.09 8.92
C ALA A 46 -4.51 -7.97 8.92
N GLU A 47 -5.18 -8.76 9.74
CA GLU A 47 -6.64 -8.80 9.87
C GLU A 47 -7.19 -7.52 10.51
N GLU A 48 -6.52 -6.98 11.53
CA GLU A 48 -6.91 -5.69 12.15
C GLU A 48 -6.83 -4.56 11.13
N TYR A 49 -5.78 -4.55 10.32
CA TYR A 49 -5.67 -3.57 9.24
C TYR A 49 -6.73 -3.79 8.15
N GLY A 50 -7.06 -5.04 7.83
CA GLY A 50 -8.14 -5.40 6.91
C GLY A 50 -9.51 -4.89 7.37
N ASP A 51 -9.88 -5.15 8.62
CA ASP A 51 -11.13 -4.66 9.23
C ASP A 51 -11.22 -3.13 9.17
N PHE A 52 -10.14 -2.45 9.54
CA PHE A 52 -10.05 -0.99 9.45
C PHE A 52 -10.30 -0.49 8.03
N LEU A 53 -9.64 -1.09 7.02
CA LEU A 53 -9.80 -0.68 5.62
C LEU A 53 -11.23 -0.92 5.11
N VAL A 54 -11.85 -2.04 5.47
CA VAL A 54 -13.24 -2.34 5.10
C VAL A 54 -14.20 -1.30 5.66
N ARG A 55 -14.12 -1.02 6.96
CA ARG A 55 -15.01 -0.06 7.63
C ARG A 55 -14.77 1.38 7.19
N MET A 56 -13.51 1.78 7.04
CA MET A 56 -13.14 3.10 6.51
C MET A 56 -13.61 3.27 5.06
N PHE A 57 -13.55 2.21 4.25
CA PHE A 57 -14.06 2.24 2.88
C PHE A 57 -15.57 2.42 2.86
N ASP A 58 -16.32 1.72 3.72
CA ASP A 58 -17.77 1.87 3.80
C ASP A 58 -18.18 3.32 4.10
N VAL A 59 -17.63 3.93 5.16
CA VAL A 59 -18.00 5.32 5.50
C VAL A 59 -17.59 6.33 4.44
N TRP A 60 -16.47 6.11 3.75
CA TRP A 60 -16.05 7.00 2.66
C TRP A 60 -16.87 6.79 1.38
N PHE A 61 -17.20 5.55 1.05
CA PHE A 61 -17.91 5.19 -0.18
C PHE A 61 -19.42 5.47 -0.09
N ASP A 62 -19.99 5.41 1.11
CA ASP A 62 -21.41 5.73 1.38
C ASP A 62 -21.66 7.23 1.59
N ASP A 63 -20.63 8.07 1.72
CA ASP A 63 -20.79 9.52 1.74
C ASP A 63 -21.20 10.03 0.35
N SER A 64 -22.44 10.54 0.25
CA SER A 64 -22.98 11.10 -0.99
C SER A 64 -22.34 12.43 -1.40
N GLU A 65 -21.69 13.12 -0.46
CA GLU A 65 -20.98 14.38 -0.69
C GLU A 65 -19.56 14.32 -0.10
N PRO A 66 -18.70 13.40 -0.58
CA PRO A 66 -17.41 13.14 0.05
C PRO A 66 -16.54 14.39 -0.01
N ARG A 67 -16.24 14.95 1.17
CA ARG A 67 -15.50 16.22 1.31
C ARG A 67 -13.98 16.05 1.30
N ILE A 68 -13.50 14.82 1.37
CA ILE A 68 -12.08 14.47 1.45
C ILE A 68 -11.73 13.35 0.48
N THR A 69 -10.46 13.30 0.11
CA THR A 69 -9.90 12.17 -0.64
C THR A 69 -9.14 11.27 0.32
N ILE A 70 -9.34 9.97 0.17
CA ILE A 70 -8.60 8.96 0.93
C ILE A 70 -7.77 8.13 -0.05
N GLU A 71 -6.44 8.17 0.13
CA GLU A 71 -5.54 7.23 -0.53
C GLU A 71 -5.36 5.97 0.34
N PRO A 72 -5.41 4.77 -0.26
CA PRO A 72 -5.46 4.51 -1.70
C PRO A 72 -6.86 4.29 -2.31
N PHE A 73 -7.96 4.47 -1.58
CA PHE A 73 -9.30 4.05 -2.02
C PHE A 73 -9.72 4.60 -3.38
N ARG A 74 -9.47 5.88 -3.66
CA ARG A 74 -9.80 6.47 -4.96
C ARG A 74 -9.10 5.74 -6.12
N GLN A 75 -7.82 5.39 -5.95
CA GLN A 75 -7.03 4.70 -6.97
C GLN A 75 -7.51 3.26 -7.16
N HIS A 76 -7.93 2.60 -6.08
CA HIS A 76 -8.53 1.27 -6.17
C HIS A 76 -9.85 1.26 -6.92
N VAL A 77 -10.76 2.17 -6.60
CA VAL A 77 -12.04 2.26 -7.30
C VAL A 77 -11.80 2.52 -8.79
N ALA A 78 -10.91 3.45 -9.13
CA ALA A 78 -10.53 3.70 -10.53
C ALA A 78 -10.02 2.43 -11.23
N ARG A 79 -9.09 1.69 -10.61
CA ARG A 79 -8.61 0.41 -11.18
C ARG A 79 -9.70 -0.65 -11.32
N ILE A 80 -10.58 -0.79 -10.33
CA ILE A 80 -11.71 -1.73 -10.39
C ILE A 80 -12.61 -1.40 -11.58
N LEU A 81 -12.79 -0.11 -11.88
CA LEU A 81 -13.56 0.37 -13.03
C LEU A 81 -12.80 0.27 -14.37
N GLY A 82 -11.55 -0.20 -14.37
CA GLY A 82 -10.72 -0.32 -15.57
C GLY A 82 -10.06 0.99 -16.01
N GLU A 83 -10.06 2.02 -15.16
CA GLU A 83 -9.37 3.28 -15.44
C GLU A 83 -7.86 3.14 -15.22
N GLU A 84 -7.09 3.80 -16.08
CA GLU A 84 -5.64 3.94 -15.87
C GLU A 84 -5.37 4.81 -14.64
N VAL A 85 -4.47 4.35 -13.78
CA VAL A 85 -4.02 5.11 -12.61
C VAL A 85 -2.50 5.26 -12.65
N ALA A 86 -2.04 6.42 -12.19
CA ALA A 86 -0.61 6.67 -12.03
C ALA A 86 0.04 5.64 -11.08
N HIS A 87 1.30 5.33 -11.32
CA HIS A 87 2.11 4.52 -10.42
C HIS A 87 2.14 5.16 -9.03
N SER A 88 1.74 4.40 -8.01
CA SER A 88 1.76 4.83 -6.62
C SER A 88 2.42 3.76 -5.75
N CYS A 89 2.93 4.20 -4.59
CA CYS A 89 3.62 3.33 -3.61
C CYS A 89 2.81 2.10 -3.21
N PHE A 90 1.49 2.17 -3.31
CA PHE A 90 0.65 1.13 -2.76
C PHE A 90 0.41 -0.04 -3.71
N TYR A 91 0.42 0.19 -5.02
CA TYR A 91 0.00 -0.81 -6.02
C TYR A 91 0.75 -0.68 -7.33
N THR A 92 2.08 -0.55 -7.26
CA THR A 92 2.95 -0.56 -8.43
C THR A 92 3.72 -1.87 -8.48
N ARG A 93 3.51 -2.62 -9.56
CA ARG A 93 4.38 -3.73 -9.90
C ARG A 93 5.81 -3.21 -10.09
N SER A 94 6.80 -3.90 -9.54
CA SER A 94 8.22 -3.53 -9.68
C SER A 94 8.53 -2.10 -9.20
N CYS A 95 8.07 -1.73 -8.00
CA CYS A 95 8.14 -0.35 -7.50
C CYS A 95 9.56 0.26 -7.53
N HIS A 96 10.61 -0.56 -7.45
CA HIS A 96 12.02 -0.13 -7.53
C HIS A 96 12.43 0.40 -8.91
N HIS A 97 11.63 0.21 -9.96
CA HIS A 97 11.82 0.86 -11.27
C HIS A 97 11.27 2.28 -11.32
N PHE A 98 10.32 2.61 -10.45
CA PHE A 98 9.54 3.86 -10.52
C PHE A 98 9.91 4.84 -9.41
N PHE A 99 10.53 4.35 -8.34
CA PHE A 99 10.89 5.16 -7.18
C PHE A 99 12.39 5.06 -6.92
N LEU A 100 12.97 6.18 -6.50
CA LEU A 100 14.32 6.28 -6.00
C LEU A 100 14.29 7.15 -4.75
N GLY A 101 14.68 6.56 -3.62
CA GLY A 101 14.87 7.29 -2.37
C GLY A 101 16.24 7.93 -2.34
N ILE A 102 16.32 9.20 -1.97
CA ILE A 102 17.59 9.90 -1.75
C ILE A 102 17.57 10.41 -0.31
N SER A 103 18.53 9.96 0.49
CA SER A 103 18.70 10.45 1.86
C SER A 103 19.34 11.85 1.88
N PRO A 104 19.31 12.58 3.01
CA PRO A 104 19.96 13.87 3.13
C PRO A 104 21.46 13.86 2.82
N ASP A 105 22.14 12.73 3.06
CA ASP A 105 23.57 12.54 2.79
C ASP A 105 23.86 12.12 1.32
N GLY A 106 22.83 12.04 0.48
CA GLY A 106 22.94 11.67 -0.93
C GLY A 106 22.89 10.17 -1.21
N ASP A 107 22.74 9.32 -0.19
CA ASP A 107 22.62 7.88 -0.41
C ASP A 107 21.32 7.50 -1.13
N LEU A 108 21.45 6.61 -2.11
CA LEU A 108 20.39 6.15 -2.99
C LEU A 108 19.78 4.82 -2.48
N PHE A 109 18.45 4.73 -2.49
CA PHE A 109 17.67 3.60 -1.95
C PHE A 109 16.49 3.23 -2.86
N PRO A 110 15.93 2.01 -2.75
CA PRO A 110 14.75 1.59 -3.53
C PRO A 110 13.53 2.49 -3.39
N CYS A 111 13.30 3.07 -2.21
CA CYS A 111 12.31 4.13 -1.99
C CYS A 111 12.61 4.84 -0.66
N GLY A 112 11.81 5.86 -0.33
CA GLY A 112 11.97 6.61 0.94
C GLY A 112 11.88 5.76 2.21
N MET A 113 11.20 4.60 2.17
CA MET A 113 11.08 3.72 3.33
C MET A 113 12.39 3.00 3.68
N PHE A 114 13.26 2.78 2.70
CA PHE A 114 14.54 2.08 2.89
C PHE A 114 15.67 2.99 3.37
N GLN A 115 15.41 4.29 3.55
CA GLN A 115 16.42 5.21 4.07
C GLN A 115 16.87 4.76 5.47
N GLY A 116 18.19 4.64 5.65
CA GLY A 116 18.78 4.13 6.88
C GLY A 116 18.90 2.61 6.95
N GLU A 117 18.55 1.87 5.89
CA GLU A 117 18.80 0.42 5.78
C GLU A 117 20.09 0.16 4.99
N PRO A 118 21.25 -0.10 5.64
CA PRO A 118 22.54 -0.13 4.94
C PRO A 118 22.63 -1.24 3.88
N SER A 119 21.93 -2.36 4.08
CA SER A 119 21.87 -3.47 3.13
C SER A 119 21.05 -3.17 1.87
N PHE A 120 20.29 -2.09 1.87
CA PHE A 120 19.47 -1.64 0.74
C PHE A 120 19.97 -0.33 0.12
N ARG A 121 21.22 0.06 0.40
CA ARG A 121 21.86 1.21 -0.24
C ARG A 121 22.40 0.81 -1.62
N TYR A 122 21.98 1.52 -2.66
CA TYR A 122 22.53 1.34 -4.02
C TYR A 122 23.92 1.96 -4.19
N GLY A 123 24.16 3.07 -3.50
CA GLY A 123 25.37 3.89 -3.62
C GLY A 123 25.08 5.30 -3.12
N ASN A 124 25.90 6.27 -3.52
CA ASN A 124 25.70 7.69 -3.24
C ASN A 124 25.59 8.46 -4.56
N ILE A 125 24.70 9.46 -4.63
CA ILE A 125 24.46 10.26 -5.84
C ILE A 125 25.70 11.00 -6.34
N HIS A 126 26.69 11.23 -5.49
CA HIS A 126 27.96 11.85 -5.89
C HIS A 126 28.92 10.90 -6.61
N GLU A 127 28.66 9.59 -6.58
CA GLU A 127 29.52 8.54 -7.15
C GLU A 127 28.77 7.63 -8.14
N LEU A 128 27.44 7.54 -8.01
CA LEU A 128 26.56 6.71 -8.81
C LEU A 128 25.42 7.57 -9.36
N GLU A 129 25.38 7.71 -10.69
CA GLU A 129 24.29 8.41 -11.36
C GLU A 129 22.96 7.64 -11.20
N PRO A 130 21.81 8.33 -11.01
CA PRO A 130 20.51 7.68 -10.85
C PRO A 130 20.15 6.69 -11.96
N GLN A 131 20.50 6.98 -13.22
CA GLN A 131 20.26 6.07 -14.36
C GLN A 131 21.04 4.76 -14.29
N ASP A 132 22.15 4.72 -13.55
CA ASP A 132 23.01 3.54 -13.44
C ASP A 132 22.63 2.64 -12.26
N VAL A 133 21.66 3.05 -11.42
CA VAL A 133 21.13 2.26 -10.31
C VAL A 133 20.65 0.87 -10.77
N ALA A 134 20.05 0.79 -11.96
CA ALA A 134 19.56 -0.46 -12.54
C ALA A 134 20.67 -1.51 -12.80
N GLN A 135 21.93 -1.08 -12.85
CA GLN A 135 23.10 -1.94 -13.06
C GLN A 135 23.67 -2.48 -11.74
N THR A 136 23.17 -2.03 -10.60
CA THR A 136 23.67 -2.45 -9.29
C THR A 136 23.24 -3.89 -8.96
N VAL A 137 24.07 -4.58 -8.17
CA VAL A 137 23.78 -5.93 -7.68
C VAL A 137 22.47 -5.95 -6.86
N LEU A 138 22.25 -4.92 -6.04
CA LEU A 138 21.03 -4.79 -5.24
C LEU A 138 19.79 -4.69 -6.14
N PHE A 139 19.82 -3.88 -7.21
CA PHE A 139 18.69 -3.79 -8.12
C PHE A 139 18.37 -5.14 -8.76
N GLY A 140 19.40 -5.86 -9.23
CA GLY A 140 19.24 -7.23 -9.73
C GLY A 140 18.71 -8.22 -8.69
N SER A 141 19.03 -8.05 -7.41
CA SER A 141 18.48 -8.90 -6.35
C SER A 141 16.98 -8.64 -6.12
N LEU A 142 16.52 -7.39 -6.29
CA LEU A 142 15.10 -7.02 -6.20
C LEU A 142 14.29 -7.58 -7.39
N GLU A 143 14.89 -7.68 -8.58
CA GLU A 143 14.30 -8.41 -9.71
C GLU A 143 14.07 -9.89 -9.39
N THR A 144 15.08 -10.55 -8.82
CA THR A 144 14.98 -11.96 -8.43
C THR A 144 13.94 -12.15 -7.33
N ARG A 145 13.89 -11.24 -6.35
CA ARG A 145 12.85 -11.21 -5.32
C ARG A 145 11.45 -11.12 -5.94
N GLU A 146 11.24 -10.21 -6.89
CA GLU A 146 9.93 -10.07 -7.56
C GLU A 146 9.51 -11.40 -8.18
N LYS A 147 10.38 -12.04 -8.97
CA LYS A 147 10.08 -13.33 -9.62
C LYS A 147 9.63 -14.39 -8.62
N LYS A 148 10.31 -14.50 -7.48
CA LYS A 148 9.98 -15.46 -6.42
C LYS A 148 8.62 -15.16 -5.78
N VAL A 149 8.35 -13.90 -5.43
CA VAL A 149 7.06 -13.52 -4.81
C VAL A 149 5.89 -13.73 -5.79
N LEU A 150 6.13 -13.56 -7.09
CA LEU A 150 5.13 -13.80 -8.13
C LEU A 150 4.72 -15.27 -8.25
N GLU A 151 5.58 -16.23 -7.88
CA GLU A 151 5.21 -17.66 -7.86
C GLU A 151 4.00 -17.90 -6.94
N ASP A 152 3.96 -17.20 -5.79
CA ASP A 152 2.86 -17.30 -4.83
C ASP A 152 1.67 -16.39 -5.14
N CYS A 153 1.94 -15.21 -5.71
CA CYS A 153 0.92 -14.16 -5.85
C CYS A 153 0.21 -14.17 -7.21
N SER A 154 0.81 -14.75 -8.24
CA SER A 154 0.26 -14.73 -9.61
C SER A 154 -1.08 -15.45 -9.76
N SER A 155 -1.38 -16.43 -8.90
CA SER A 155 -2.68 -17.13 -8.88
C SER A 155 -3.73 -16.44 -8.01
N CYS A 156 -3.39 -15.33 -7.34
CA CYS A 156 -4.31 -14.61 -6.48
C CYS A 156 -5.29 -13.78 -7.32
N ALA A 157 -6.60 -13.89 -7.05
CA ALA A 157 -7.64 -13.13 -7.74
C ALA A 157 -7.49 -11.60 -7.63
N PHE A 158 -6.72 -11.11 -6.64
CA PHE A 158 -6.49 -9.69 -6.40
C PHE A 158 -5.11 -9.22 -6.86
N PHE A 159 -4.38 -10.04 -7.61
CA PHE A 159 -3.00 -9.75 -7.99
C PHE A 159 -2.86 -8.41 -8.71
N ASP A 160 -3.73 -8.10 -9.68
CA ASP A 160 -3.66 -6.85 -10.45
C ASP A 160 -4.06 -5.59 -9.65
N LEU A 161 -4.70 -5.80 -8.50
CA LEU A 161 -4.97 -4.73 -7.54
C LEU A 161 -3.81 -4.55 -6.56
N CYS A 162 -3.12 -5.63 -6.17
CA CYS A 162 -2.16 -5.64 -5.07
C CYS A 162 -0.68 -5.60 -5.50
N TYR A 163 -0.32 -6.32 -6.55
CA TYR A 163 1.05 -6.61 -7.00
C TYR A 163 2.00 -7.11 -5.90
N SER A 164 1.48 -7.92 -4.99
CA SER A 164 2.22 -8.50 -3.85
C SER A 164 2.59 -7.51 -2.73
N GLY A 165 2.09 -6.27 -2.81
CA GLY A 165 2.22 -5.24 -1.78
C GLY A 165 3.64 -4.70 -1.58
N CYS A 166 3.88 -4.09 -0.41
CA CYS A 166 5.12 -3.38 -0.11
C CYS A 166 6.23 -4.31 0.36
N MET A 167 7.35 -4.31 -0.36
CA MET A 167 8.56 -5.07 0.02
C MET A 167 9.17 -4.62 1.35
N PHE A 168 8.94 -3.37 1.78
CA PHE A 168 9.40 -2.90 3.07
C PHE A 168 8.63 -3.54 4.24
N HIS A 169 7.33 -3.83 4.07
CA HIS A 169 6.57 -4.60 5.05
C HIS A 169 7.06 -6.04 5.13
N SER A 170 7.38 -6.66 3.98
CA SER A 170 8.02 -7.99 3.95
C SER A 170 9.32 -8.00 4.75
N LEU A 171 10.17 -6.99 4.57
CA LEU A 171 11.42 -6.85 5.32
C LEU A 171 11.20 -6.60 6.82
N LYS A 172 10.31 -5.68 7.19
CA LYS A 172 10.22 -5.16 8.56
C LYS A 172 9.22 -5.90 9.43
N ASP A 173 8.09 -6.30 8.87
CA ASP A 173 7.03 -6.97 9.62
C ASP A 173 7.13 -8.49 9.49
N SER A 174 7.35 -9.01 8.27
CA SER A 174 7.57 -10.46 8.06
C SER A 174 9.00 -10.92 8.33
N LYS A 175 9.96 -10.00 8.44
CA LYS A 175 11.40 -10.27 8.63
C LYS A 175 12.04 -11.09 7.49
N VAL A 176 11.37 -11.19 6.34
CA VAL A 176 11.83 -11.94 5.16
C VAL A 176 11.48 -11.12 3.91
N ILE A 177 12.51 -10.59 3.24
CA ILE A 177 12.30 -9.72 2.08
C ILE A 177 11.62 -10.47 0.94
N GLU A 178 11.90 -11.75 0.74
CA GLU A 178 11.37 -12.59 -0.33
C GLU A 178 9.92 -13.05 -0.13
N GLU A 179 9.28 -12.64 0.96
CA GLU A 179 7.84 -12.88 1.17
C GLU A 179 7.00 -11.77 0.54
N LYS A 180 5.71 -12.06 0.34
CA LYS A 180 4.70 -11.02 0.05
C LYS A 180 4.51 -10.09 1.25
N ASP A 181 3.81 -8.98 1.03
CA ASP A 181 3.49 -8.02 2.09
C ASP A 181 2.82 -8.70 3.30
N TYR A 182 3.30 -8.36 4.51
CA TYR A 182 2.75 -8.82 5.79
C TYR A 182 1.23 -8.63 5.88
N TYR A 183 0.71 -7.51 5.36
CA TYR A 183 -0.70 -7.15 5.38
C TYR A 183 -1.54 -7.84 4.29
N CYS A 184 -1.00 -8.85 3.59
CA CYS A 184 -1.68 -9.56 2.51
C CYS A 184 -3.09 -10.05 2.88
N ALA A 185 -3.28 -10.63 4.07
CA ALA A 185 -4.59 -11.12 4.50
C ALA A 185 -5.62 -9.97 4.62
N GLY A 186 -5.22 -8.85 5.22
CA GLY A 186 -6.07 -7.66 5.32
C GLY A 186 -6.40 -7.04 3.97
N TYR A 187 -5.44 -6.99 3.05
CA TYR A 187 -5.71 -6.52 1.69
C TYR A 187 -6.71 -7.41 0.96
N LYS A 188 -6.65 -8.74 1.14
CA LYS A 188 -7.65 -9.65 0.56
C LYS A 188 -9.05 -9.35 1.08
N MET A 189 -9.21 -9.19 2.41
CA MET A 189 -10.49 -8.81 3.02
C MET A 189 -11.04 -7.51 2.43
N TYR A 190 -10.19 -6.48 2.34
CA TYR A 190 -10.56 -5.20 1.77
C TYR A 190 -10.91 -5.29 0.28
N PHE A 191 -10.09 -5.96 -0.55
CA PHE A 191 -10.32 -6.03 -1.99
C PHE A 191 -11.58 -6.83 -2.33
N GLU A 192 -11.82 -7.95 -1.64
CA GLU A 192 -13.05 -8.72 -1.78
C GLU A 192 -14.28 -7.84 -1.50
N HIS A 193 -14.23 -7.08 -0.40
CA HIS A 193 -15.31 -6.17 -0.01
C HIS A 193 -15.49 -5.03 -1.02
N ALA A 194 -14.42 -4.33 -1.39
CA ALA A 194 -14.46 -3.21 -2.30
C ALA A 194 -14.98 -3.62 -3.70
N LEU A 195 -14.50 -4.75 -4.24
CA LEU A 195 -14.99 -5.30 -5.50
C LEU A 195 -16.49 -5.60 -5.45
N ARG A 196 -16.95 -6.25 -4.37
CA ARG A 196 -18.37 -6.55 -4.16
C ARG A 196 -19.22 -5.28 -4.11
N ARG A 197 -18.78 -4.25 -3.39
CA ARG A 197 -19.47 -2.95 -3.27
C ARG A 197 -19.55 -2.26 -4.63
N VAL A 198 -18.41 -2.05 -5.30
CA VAL A 198 -18.34 -1.32 -6.58
C VAL A 198 -19.15 -2.03 -7.67
N HIS A 199 -18.99 -3.35 -7.84
CA HIS A 199 -19.77 -4.09 -8.82
C HIS A 199 -21.27 -4.12 -8.49
N GLY A 200 -21.61 -4.22 -7.20
CA GLY A 200 -23.01 -4.17 -6.76
C GLY A 200 -23.69 -2.86 -7.15
N ASP A 201 -22.99 -1.73 -7.03
CA ASP A 201 -23.50 -0.40 -7.35
C ASP A 201 -23.63 -0.22 -8.87
N LEU A 202 -22.65 -0.68 -9.64
CA LEU A 202 -22.73 -0.71 -11.11
C LEU A 202 -23.93 -1.53 -11.60
N ILE A 203 -24.15 -2.73 -11.06
CA ILE A 203 -25.30 -3.58 -11.44
C ILE A 203 -26.62 -2.87 -11.13
N ARG A 204 -26.73 -2.18 -9.98
CA ARG A 204 -27.94 -1.41 -9.63
C ARG A 204 -28.15 -0.25 -10.60
N ALA A 205 -27.09 0.48 -10.94
CA ALA A 205 -27.16 1.59 -11.89
C ALA A 205 -27.62 1.13 -13.28
N VAL A 206 -27.03 0.04 -13.80
CA VAL A 206 -27.41 -0.54 -15.11
C VAL A 206 -28.88 -0.97 -15.12
N ARG A 207 -29.39 -1.56 -14.03
CA ARG A 207 -30.80 -1.99 -13.93
C ARG A 207 -31.78 -0.82 -13.82
N ALA A 208 -31.35 0.29 -13.23
CA ALA A 208 -32.16 1.49 -13.07
C ALA A 208 -32.17 2.38 -14.33
N ALA A 209 -31.22 2.20 -15.24
CA ALA A 209 -31.18 2.94 -16.49
C ALA A 209 -32.41 2.57 -17.35
N PRO A 210 -33.17 3.56 -17.86
CA PRO A 210 -34.29 3.28 -18.76
C PRO A 210 -33.77 2.54 -20.00
N ALA A 211 -34.53 1.53 -20.45
CA ALA A 211 -34.21 0.82 -21.68
C ALA A 211 -34.14 1.84 -22.84
N SER A 212 -32.95 1.99 -23.41
CA SER A 212 -32.69 2.80 -24.61
C SER A 212 -33.30 2.18 -25.85
#